data_AF-A0A953HLT1-F1
#
_entry.id   AF-A0A953HLT1-F1
#
_cell.length_a   1.000
_cell.length_b   1.000
_cell.length_c   1.000
_cell.angle_alpha   90.00
_cell.angle_beta   90.00
_cell.angle_gamma   90.00
#
_symmetry.space_group_name_H-M   'P 1'
#
loop_
_entity.id
_entity.type
_entity.pdbx_description
1 polymer ?
#
loop_
_entity_poly.entity_id
_entity_poly.type
_entity_poly.pdbx_seq_one_letter_code
_entity_poly.pdbx_strand_id
1 'polypeptide(L)'
;MGDLAESRIRDGYTQREIDAGVRMLDCIEVIEQWQPVNPRSVALRMCLHIGWRDDPGTDHFHLYLVTNDLRSHIYSDRIASFIFVDEFVWPKVLASFLNTIRMCDRTTWEASVEELRKRFDWEYEGMP
;
A
#
# COMPACT_ATOMS: atom_id res chain seq x y z
N MET A 1 -20.19 4.22 -28.65
CA MET A 1 -19.68 3.13 -27.78
C MET A 1 -18.36 3.61 -27.25
N GLY A 2 -18.41 4.23 -26.06
CA GLY A 2 -17.28 4.94 -25.46
C GLY A 2 -16.42 3.96 -24.69
N ASP A 3 -15.20 3.81 -25.17
CA ASP A 3 -14.06 3.23 -24.47
C ASP A 3 -13.61 4.22 -23.41
N LEU A 4 -13.57 3.80 -22.14
CA LEU A 4 -12.90 4.50 -21.05
C LEU A 4 -12.66 3.46 -19.95
N ALA A 5 -11.61 2.67 -20.15
CA ALA A 5 -10.96 1.99 -19.04
C ALA A 5 -10.56 3.04 -18.00
N GLU A 6 -11.26 3.04 -16.87
CA GLU A 6 -10.92 3.83 -15.70
C GLU A 6 -9.54 3.41 -15.19
N SER A 7 -8.72 4.42 -14.89
CA SER A 7 -7.39 4.33 -14.30
C SER A 7 -6.26 3.84 -15.21
N ARG A 8 -5.72 4.75 -16.03
CA ARG A 8 -4.32 4.66 -16.45
C ARG A 8 -3.41 5.20 -15.32
N ILE A 9 -3.34 4.48 -14.21
CA ILE A 9 -2.11 4.51 -13.40
C ILE A 9 -1.07 3.86 -14.30
N ARG A 10 -0.23 4.65 -14.96
CA ARG A 10 0.86 4.11 -15.76
C ARG A 10 2.02 3.78 -14.83
N ASP A 11 2.81 2.76 -15.17
CA ASP A 11 4.03 2.38 -14.46
C ASP A 11 5.11 3.49 -14.58
N GLY A 12 5.00 4.50 -13.73
CA GLY A 12 6.02 5.53 -13.51
C GLY A 12 6.20 6.59 -14.61
N TYR A 13 6.80 7.72 -14.24
CA TYR A 13 7.22 8.76 -15.16
C TYR A 13 8.63 8.46 -15.69
N THR A 14 8.92 8.75 -16.97
CA THR A 14 10.32 8.69 -17.43
C THR A 14 11.10 9.86 -16.84
N GLN A 15 12.41 9.71 -16.63
CA GLN A 15 13.27 10.78 -16.11
C GLN A 15 13.09 12.10 -16.90
N ARG A 16 12.96 12.00 -18.23
CA ARG A 16 12.75 13.15 -19.11
C ARG A 16 11.43 13.89 -18.85
N GLU A 17 10.38 13.18 -18.44
CA GLU A 17 9.09 13.79 -18.10
C GLU A 17 9.11 14.44 -16.72
N ILE A 18 9.86 13.85 -15.79
CA ILE A 18 10.13 14.44 -14.48
C ILE A 18 10.88 15.77 -14.68
N ASP A 19 11.97 15.75 -15.47
CA ASP A 19 12.78 16.94 -15.77
C ASP A 19 12.02 18.01 -16.57
N ALA A 20 11.00 17.60 -17.34
CA ALA A 20 10.12 18.50 -18.08
C ALA A 20 9.03 19.16 -17.21
N GLY A 21 9.03 18.91 -15.90
CA GLY A 21 8.10 19.54 -14.95
C GLY A 21 6.69 18.97 -15.00
N VAL A 22 6.52 17.70 -15.42
CA VAL A 22 5.22 17.02 -15.30
C VAL A 22 4.83 17.00 -13.83
N ARG A 23 3.63 17.52 -13.53
CA ARG A 23 3.06 17.47 -12.18
C ARG A 23 2.87 16.00 -11.81
N MET A 24 3.79 15.47 -11.02
CA MET A 24 3.64 14.16 -10.43
C MET A 24 2.45 14.23 -9.47
N LEU A 25 1.54 13.28 -9.61
CA LEU A 25 0.48 13.09 -8.65
C LEU A 25 1.09 12.39 -7.44
N ASP A 26 1.12 13.08 -6.31
CA ASP A 26 1.48 12.46 -5.03
C ASP A 26 0.41 11.40 -4.71
N CYS A 27 0.84 10.14 -4.55
CA CYS A 27 -0.09 9.04 -4.31
C CYS A 27 -0.87 9.21 -2.98
N ILE A 28 -0.28 9.91 -2.00
CA ILE A 28 -0.93 10.29 -0.74
C ILE A 28 -2.01 11.34 -1.00
N GLU A 29 -1.69 12.42 -1.74
CA GLU A 29 -2.69 13.44 -2.08
C GLU A 29 -3.86 12.85 -2.88
N VAL A 30 -3.57 11.91 -3.80
CA VAL A 30 -4.59 11.22 -4.60
C VAL A 30 -5.49 10.37 -3.71
N ILE A 31 -4.92 9.51 -2.86
CA ILE A 31 -5.73 8.59 -2.04
C ILE A 31 -6.52 9.33 -0.95
N GLU A 32 -6.01 10.47 -0.46
CA GLU A 32 -6.72 11.34 0.49
C GLU A 32 -7.98 11.96 -0.11
N GLN A 33 -7.96 12.26 -1.40
CA GLN A 33 -9.08 12.87 -2.12
C GLN A 33 -9.96 11.83 -2.82
N TRP A 34 -9.48 10.58 -2.94
CA TRP A 34 -10.18 9.54 -3.67
C TRP A 34 -11.47 9.13 -2.97
N GLN A 35 -12.58 9.23 -3.71
CA GLN A 35 -13.90 8.76 -3.31
C GLN A 35 -14.31 7.63 -4.28
N PRO A 36 -14.19 6.35 -3.90
CA PRO A 36 -14.60 5.26 -4.76
C PRO A 36 -16.10 5.34 -5.04
N VAL A 37 -16.50 5.00 -6.27
CA VAL A 37 -17.93 4.94 -6.67
C VAL A 37 -18.72 3.99 -5.77
N ASN A 38 -18.09 2.89 -5.35
CA ASN A 38 -18.63 1.97 -4.36
C ASN A 38 -17.60 1.73 -3.24
N PRO A 39 -17.72 2.37 -2.07
CA PRO A 39 -16.75 2.23 -0.98
C PRO A 39 -16.79 0.84 -0.33
N ARG A 40 -17.78 -0.01 -0.62
CA ARG A 40 -17.83 -1.41 -0.17
C ARG A 40 -17.20 -2.40 -1.15
N SER A 41 -16.74 -1.94 -2.32
CA SER A 41 -16.13 -2.77 -3.35
C SER A 41 -14.78 -2.19 -3.76
N VAL A 42 -13.82 -2.22 -2.83
CA VAL A 42 -12.47 -1.66 -3.01
C VAL A 42 -11.43 -2.74 -2.74
N ALA A 43 -10.45 -2.85 -3.64
CA ALA A 43 -9.24 -3.62 -3.45
C ALA A 43 -8.04 -2.77 -3.87
N LEU A 44 -7.09 -2.54 -2.97
CA LEU A 44 -5.87 -1.76 -3.20
C LEU A 44 -4.65 -2.57 -2.79
N ARG A 45 -3.58 -2.46 -3.57
CA ARG A 45 -2.23 -2.86 -3.16
C ARG A 45 -1.47 -1.60 -2.75
N MET A 46 -0.85 -1.62 -1.59
CA MET A 46 -0.05 -0.50 -1.08
C MET A 46 1.38 -0.96 -0.80
N CYS A 47 2.32 -0.03 -0.96
CA CYS A 47 3.74 -0.23 -0.69
C CYS A 47 4.16 0.75 0.41
N LEU A 48 4.71 0.22 1.49
CA LEU A 48 5.33 0.98 2.55
C LEU A 48 6.83 0.99 2.28
N HIS A 49 7.39 2.19 2.17
CA HIS A 49 8.82 2.41 2.09
C HIS A 49 9.29 2.74 3.50
N ILE A 50 9.97 1.80 4.14
CA ILE A 50 10.42 1.95 5.53
C ILE A 50 11.95 1.91 5.51
N GLY A 51 12.56 3.00 5.93
CA GLY A 51 14.01 3.14 6.07
C GLY A 51 14.32 4.17 7.15
N TRP A 52 15.60 4.32 7.46
CA TRP A 52 16.02 5.40 8.35
C TRP A 52 15.84 6.75 7.67
N ARG A 53 15.50 7.78 8.45
CA ARG A 53 15.27 9.14 7.94
C ARG A 53 16.44 9.69 7.12
N ASP A 54 17.66 9.25 7.43
CA ASP A 54 18.91 9.75 6.85
C ASP A 54 19.70 8.67 6.07
N ASP A 55 19.10 7.50 5.80
CA ASP A 55 19.75 6.39 5.07
C ASP A 55 19.10 6.21 3.68
N PRO A 56 19.89 6.08 2.60
CA PRO A 56 19.37 5.80 1.26
C PRO A 56 18.71 4.41 1.11
N GLY A 57 18.91 3.49 2.05
CA GLY A 57 18.26 2.18 2.07
C GLY A 57 16.83 2.23 2.61
N THR A 58 15.86 1.84 1.78
CA THR A 58 14.47 1.60 2.21
C THR A 58 14.08 0.17 1.92
N ASP A 59 13.57 -0.52 2.93
CA ASP A 59 12.88 -1.79 2.76
C ASP A 59 11.45 -1.54 2.27
N HIS A 60 11.01 -2.32 1.27
CA HIS A 60 9.64 -2.27 0.79
C HIS A 60 8.78 -3.38 1.39
N PHE A 61 7.68 -2.96 2.02
CA PHE A 61 6.65 -3.86 2.54
C PHE A 61 5.34 -3.64 1.80
N HIS A 62 4.76 -4.72 1.30
CA HIS A 62 3.51 -4.69 0.57
C HIS A 62 2.36 -5.20 1.41
N LEU A 63 1.19 -4.61 1.18
CA LEU A 63 -0.04 -5.01 1.83
C LEU A 63 -1.23 -4.78 0.91
N TYR A 64 -2.33 -5.46 1.22
CA TYR A 64 -3.56 -5.41 0.44
C TYR A 64 -4.71 -4.94 1.32
N LEU A 65 -5.36 -3.85 0.94
CA LEU A 65 -6.60 -3.42 1.57
C LEU A 65 -7.76 -3.89 0.74
N VAL A 66 -8.69 -4.62 1.35
CA VAL A 66 -9.82 -5.23 0.63
C VAL A 66 -11.08 -5.06 1.45
N THR A 67 -12.17 -4.69 0.80
CA THR A 67 -13.48 -4.64 1.47
C THR A 67 -14.05 -6.06 1.69
N ASN A 68 -14.76 -6.27 2.80
CA ASN A 68 -15.28 -7.58 3.17
C ASN A 68 -16.20 -8.20 2.11
N ASP A 69 -16.94 -7.38 1.36
CA ASP A 69 -17.80 -7.84 0.26
C ASP A 69 -16.99 -8.53 -0.86
N LEU A 70 -15.68 -8.26 -0.97
CA LEU A 70 -14.77 -8.90 -1.93
C LEU A 70 -13.97 -10.06 -1.34
N ARG A 71 -14.05 -10.30 -0.03
CA ARG A 71 -13.19 -11.26 0.69
C ARG A 71 -13.29 -12.68 0.16
N SER A 72 -14.49 -13.13 -0.22
CA SER A 72 -14.73 -14.48 -0.77
C SER A 72 -14.08 -14.70 -2.13
N HIS A 73 -13.69 -13.63 -2.84
CA HIS A 73 -13.03 -13.67 -4.13
C HIS A 73 -11.49 -13.72 -4.02
N ILE A 74 -10.94 -13.69 -2.80
CA ILE A 74 -9.51 -13.70 -2.56
C ILE A 74 -9.05 -15.11 -2.22
N TYR A 75 -8.26 -15.67 -3.12
CA TYR A 75 -7.55 -16.93 -2.93
C TYR A 75 -6.06 -16.61 -2.88
N SER A 76 -5.53 -16.43 -1.68
CA SER A 76 -4.11 -16.19 -1.44
C SER A 76 -3.64 -17.00 -0.23
N ASP A 77 -2.44 -17.54 -0.33
CA ASP A 77 -1.70 -18.16 0.77
C ASP A 77 -1.14 -17.11 1.75
N ARG A 78 -1.05 -15.85 1.33
CA ARG A 78 -0.51 -14.73 2.12
C ARG A 78 -1.60 -13.87 2.79
N ILE A 79 -2.56 -14.52 3.46
CA ILE A 79 -3.70 -13.83 4.12
C ILE A 79 -3.23 -12.78 5.14
N ALA A 80 -2.07 -12.97 5.78
CA ALA A 80 -1.55 -12.05 6.80
C ALA A 80 -1.33 -10.62 6.28
N SER A 81 -1.05 -10.46 4.99
CA SER A 81 -0.79 -9.17 4.34
C SER A 81 -2.08 -8.48 3.86
N PHE A 82 -3.25 -9.09 4.11
CA PHE A 82 -4.56 -8.51 3.81
C PHE A 82 -5.16 -7.82 5.03
N ILE A 83 -5.58 -6.58 4.84
CA ILE A 83 -6.44 -5.84 5.76
C ILE A 83 -7.84 -5.82 5.19
N PHE A 84 -8.78 -6.39 5.95
CA PHE A 84 -10.19 -6.39 5.59
C PHE A 84 -10.96 -5.29 6.34
N VAL A 85 -11.74 -4.51 5.59
CA VAL A 85 -12.62 -3.45 6.14
C VAL A 85 -14.04 -3.60 5.58
N ASP A 86 -15.07 -3.16 6.29
CA ASP A 86 -16.44 -3.20 5.75
C ASP A 86 -16.66 -2.13 4.67
N GLU A 87 -16.04 -0.97 4.83
CA GLU A 87 -16.14 0.18 3.94
C GLU A 87 -14.79 0.90 3.86
N PHE A 88 -14.41 1.31 2.65
CA PHE A 88 -13.23 2.13 2.42
C PHE A 88 -13.46 3.55 2.94
N VAL A 89 -12.76 3.89 4.02
CA VAL A 89 -12.69 5.25 4.56
C VAL A 89 -11.23 5.56 4.85
N TRP A 90 -10.58 6.33 3.98
CA TRP A 90 -9.13 6.54 4.00
C TRP A 90 -8.58 6.92 5.38
N PRO A 91 -9.15 7.88 6.15
CA PRO A 91 -8.64 8.20 7.48
C PRO A 91 -8.64 7.02 8.47
N LYS A 92 -9.66 6.15 8.41
CA LYS A 92 -9.75 4.96 9.29
C LYS A 92 -8.72 3.92 8.88
N VAL A 93 -8.58 3.73 7.57
CA VAL A 93 -7.60 2.83 6.94
C VAL A 93 -6.18 3.24 7.32
N LEU A 94 -5.83 4.51 7.13
CA LEU A 94 -4.53 5.07 7.50
C LEU A 94 -4.25 4.95 9.00
N ALA A 95 -5.23 5.24 9.86
CA ALA A 95 -5.07 5.09 11.30
C ALA A 95 -4.77 3.63 11.70
N SER A 96 -5.43 2.66 11.05
CA SER A 96 -5.19 1.23 11.27
C SER A 96 -3.78 0.81 10.86
N PHE A 97 -3.30 1.31 9.70
CA PHE A 97 -1.93 1.06 9.24
C PHE A 97 -0.88 1.61 10.20
N LEU A 98 -1.01 2.88 10.56
CA LEU A 98 -0.08 3.52 11.49
C LEU A 98 -0.06 2.82 12.85
N ASN A 99 -1.22 2.32 13.32
CA ASN A 99 -1.27 1.54 14.54
C ASN A 99 -0.54 0.19 14.41
N THR A 100 -0.68 -0.50 13.27
CA THR A 100 0.02 -1.77 13.02
C THR A 100 1.54 -1.56 12.95
N ILE A 101 2.00 -0.53 12.25
CA ILE A 101 3.44 -0.17 12.19
C ILE A 101 3.98 0.12 13.59
N ARG A 102 3.26 0.91 14.40
CA ARG A 102 3.65 1.20 15.79
C ARG A 102 3.76 -0.06 16.65
N MET A 103 2.89 -1.05 16.44
CA MET A 103 2.96 -2.32 17.16
C MET A 103 4.17 -3.18 16.77
N CYS A 104 4.74 -2.95 15.59
CA CYS A 104 5.95 -3.62 15.12
C CYS A 104 7.23 -2.96 15.64
N ASP A 105 7.15 -1.78 16.28
CA ASP A 105 8.33 -1.07 16.78
C ASP A 105 9.04 -1.85 17.91
N ARG A 106 10.35 -2.00 17.78
CA ARG A 106 11.23 -2.73 18.70
C ARG A 106 12.49 -1.90 18.95
N THR A 107 13.30 -2.36 19.90
CA THR A 107 14.53 -1.66 20.30
C THR A 107 15.60 -1.60 19.22
N THR A 108 15.55 -2.47 18.21
CA THR A 108 16.47 -2.46 17.06
C THR A 108 15.70 -2.55 15.75
N TRP A 109 16.31 -2.06 14.68
CA TRP A 109 15.73 -2.10 13.33
C TRP A 109 15.42 -3.51 12.87
N GLU A 110 16.36 -4.44 13.05
CA GLU A 110 16.23 -5.83 12.62
C GLU A 110 15.05 -6.51 13.34
N ALA A 111 14.86 -6.19 14.63
CA ALA A 111 13.73 -6.70 15.39
C ALA A 111 12.40 -6.08 14.91
N SER A 112 12.39 -4.80 14.53
CA SER A 112 11.21 -4.16 13.94
C SER A 112 10.85 -4.74 12.57
N VAL A 113 11.85 -4.96 11.71
CA VAL A 113 11.70 -5.62 10.40
C VAL A 113 11.11 -7.02 10.57
N GLU A 114 11.61 -7.81 11.51
CA GLU A 114 11.08 -9.16 11.77
C GLU A 114 9.60 -9.13 12.20
N GLU A 115 9.17 -8.11 12.92
CA GLU A 115 7.75 -7.93 13.27
C GLU A 115 6.91 -7.42 12.10
N LEU A 116 7.47 -6.57 11.24
CA LEU A 116 6.81 -6.10 10.02
C LEU A 116 6.57 -7.26 9.04
N ARG A 117 7.55 -8.14 8.85
CA ARG A 117 7.45 -9.34 8.00
C ARG A 117 6.33 -10.31 8.41
N LYS A 118 5.96 -10.33 9.69
CA LYS A 118 4.82 -11.13 10.18
C LYS A 118 3.46 -10.56 9.75
N ARG A 119 3.43 -9.32 9.27
CA ARG A 119 2.20 -8.55 9.00
C ARG A 119 2.09 -8.07 7.55
N PHE A 120 3.21 -7.99 6.84
CA PHE A 120 3.30 -7.43 5.50
C PHE A 120 4.22 -8.29 4.64
N ASP A 121 3.95 -8.32 3.33
CA ASP A 121 4.77 -9.03 2.35
C ASP A 121 6.04 -8.21 2.10
N TRP A 122 7.18 -8.68 2.61
CA TRP A 122 8.45 -8.01 2.37
C TRP A 122 8.99 -8.35 0.96
N GLU A 123 9.61 -7.40 0.27
CA GLU A 123 10.06 -7.57 -1.12
C GLU A 123 11.07 -8.71 -1.32
N TYR A 124 11.78 -9.09 -0.26
CA TYR A 124 12.76 -10.19 -0.27
C TYR A 124 12.16 -11.55 0.15
N GLU A 125 10.87 -11.64 0.49
CA GLU A 125 10.23 -12.92 0.83
C GLU A 125 10.08 -13.85 -0.38
N GLY A 126 10.84 -14.95 -0.36
CA GLY A 126 10.90 -15.92 -1.45
C GLY A 126 12.08 -15.71 -2.40
N MET A 127 12.98 -14.76 -2.11
CA MET A 127 14.29 -14.74 -2.73
C MET A 127 15.21 -15.76 -2.04
N PRO A 128 15.86 -16.66 -2.81
CA PRO A 128 16.77 -17.68 -2.28
C PRO A 128 18.09 -17.12 -1.74
#